data_AF-A4WQV0-F1
#
_entry.id   AF-A4WQV0-F1
#
_cell.length_a   1.000
_cell.length_b   1.000
_cell.length_c   1.000
_cell.angle_alpha   90.00
_cell.angle_beta   90.00
_cell.angle_gamma   90.00
#
_symmetry.space_group_name_H-M   'P 1'
#
loop_
_entity.id
_entity.type
_entity.pdbx_description
1 polymer ?
#
loop_
_entity_poly.entity_id
_entity_poly.type
_entity_poly.pdbx_seq_one_letter_code
_entity_poly.pdbx_strand_id
1 'polypeptide(L)'
;MERQGGLRPDDGWAGCRGRCAEDGDDRRDLSQGASHGDQPAVEKGGAGDQRGRLIGRTKGGMNTKLHAVTDADGRPIRFFMTAGQVSDYTGAAALLSSLPAAEWLLADRGYDADWFREALKDKGIKPCTPGRKSRGKPIKHDKRRYKRRNRIEIMFGRLKDWRRVATRYDRCPKVFLSAVALAATVMFWL
;
A
#
# COMPACT_ATOMS: atom_id res chain seq x y z
N MET A 1 51.00 30.36 49.98
CA MET A 1 50.97 28.98 49.42
C MET A 1 50.46 29.08 48.00
N GLU A 2 51.39 29.13 47.05
CA GLU A 2 51.12 29.18 45.61
C GLU A 2 50.98 27.78 45.02
N ARG A 3 50.01 27.64 44.09
CA ARG A 3 49.96 26.76 42.88
C ARG A 3 50.03 25.23 43.13
N GLN A 4 49.26 24.36 42.48
CA GLN A 4 48.82 24.32 41.08
C GLN A 4 47.90 23.10 40.82
N GLY A 5 47.09 23.15 39.75
CA GLY A 5 46.58 21.98 39.00
C GLY A 5 45.07 21.70 39.16
N GLY A 6 44.24 21.61 38.12
CA GLY A 6 44.46 21.64 36.68
C GLY A 6 43.15 21.43 35.90
N LEU A 7 43.19 21.80 34.61
CA LEU A 7 42.26 21.57 33.48
C LEU A 7 40.81 22.07 33.66
N ARG A 8 40.41 23.29 33.22
CA ARG A 8 40.37 23.96 31.89
C ARG A 8 39.44 23.36 30.82
N PRO A 9 38.74 24.24 30.06
CA PRO A 9 37.41 23.98 29.52
C PRO A 9 37.28 24.27 28.00
N ASP A 10 36.06 24.08 27.50
CA ASP A 10 35.29 24.93 26.57
C ASP A 10 35.78 25.36 25.16
N ASP A 11 34.74 25.58 24.33
CA ASP A 11 34.57 26.60 23.29
C ASP A 11 34.97 26.33 21.82
N GLY A 12 33.94 26.38 20.96
CA GLY A 12 33.73 27.61 20.18
C GLY A 12 34.25 27.68 18.74
N TRP A 13 33.30 27.63 17.80
CA TRP A 13 33.09 28.58 16.68
C TRP A 13 34.06 28.69 15.48
N ALA A 14 33.42 28.72 14.29
CA ALA A 14 33.68 29.59 13.13
C ALA A 14 34.81 29.28 12.10
N GLY A 15 34.39 29.02 10.85
CA GLY A 15 34.66 29.95 9.73
C GLY A 15 35.91 29.80 8.83
N CYS A 16 35.66 29.51 7.54
CA CYS A 16 36.27 30.06 6.31
C CYS A 16 37.64 29.57 5.73
N ARG A 17 37.54 29.06 4.48
CA ARG A 17 38.27 29.39 3.21
C ARG A 17 39.69 28.86 2.87
N GLY A 18 39.78 28.25 1.67
CA GLY A 18 40.93 28.23 0.71
C GLY A 18 41.04 26.90 -0.08
N ARG A 19 40.59 26.78 -1.35
CA ARG A 19 41.31 26.88 -2.67
C ARG A 19 42.44 25.84 -2.88
N CYS A 20 42.71 25.19 -4.03
CA CYS A 20 42.21 25.10 -5.42
C CYS A 20 42.99 23.97 -6.18
N ALA A 21 42.59 23.66 -7.44
CA ALA A 21 43.22 22.84 -8.53
C ALA A 21 42.58 21.45 -8.76
N GLU A 22 41.72 21.20 -9.78
CA GLU A 22 41.94 21.02 -11.25
C GLU A 22 42.55 19.62 -11.55
N ASP A 23 42.06 18.72 -12.41
CA ASP A 23 41.48 18.73 -13.78
C ASP A 23 40.42 17.59 -13.92
N GLY A 24 39.53 17.44 -14.90
CA GLY A 24 39.22 18.09 -16.19
C GLY A 24 38.26 17.18 -16.99
N ASP A 25 37.25 17.80 -17.61
CA ASP A 25 36.39 17.42 -18.76
C ASP A 25 35.69 16.02 -18.84
N ASP A 26 34.44 15.89 -19.31
CA ASP A 26 33.87 16.58 -20.47
C ASP A 26 32.33 16.44 -20.60
N ARG A 27 31.72 17.47 -21.22
CA ARG A 27 30.37 17.58 -21.83
C ARG A 27 29.14 17.94 -20.97
N ARG A 28 28.98 19.26 -20.84
CA ARG A 28 27.69 19.96 -20.97
C ARG A 28 27.33 20.08 -22.45
N ASP A 29 26.06 19.85 -22.82
CA ASP A 29 25.30 20.88 -23.53
C ASP A 29 23.79 20.68 -23.42
N LEU A 30 23.10 21.72 -22.95
CA LEU A 30 21.66 21.91 -23.00
C LEU A 30 21.46 23.22 -23.73
N SER A 31 20.89 23.20 -24.95
CA SER A 31 19.98 24.26 -25.39
C SER A 31 19.27 23.95 -26.71
N GLN A 32 17.97 24.27 -26.71
CA GLN A 32 17.12 24.75 -27.80
C GLN A 32 16.49 23.75 -28.80
N GLY A 33 15.22 23.39 -28.52
CA GLY A 33 14.07 24.00 -29.19
C GLY A 33 13.51 23.37 -30.48
N ALA A 34 12.27 22.86 -30.39
CA ALA A 34 11.23 22.91 -31.43
C ALA A 34 9.86 22.78 -30.72
N SER A 35 9.18 23.90 -30.44
CA SER A 35 8.11 24.52 -31.23
C SER A 35 6.74 23.82 -31.08
N HIS A 36 5.75 24.64 -30.74
CA HIS A 36 4.36 24.32 -30.44
C HIS A 36 3.71 23.32 -31.41
N GLY A 37 2.90 22.43 -30.83
CA GLY A 37 1.95 21.58 -31.54
C GLY A 37 0.82 21.20 -30.59
N ASP A 38 -0.08 22.13 -30.31
CA ASP A 38 -1.44 21.83 -29.84
C ASP A 38 -2.10 20.91 -30.87
N GLN A 39 -2.28 19.62 -30.58
CA GLN A 39 -3.40 18.83 -31.13
C GLN A 39 -3.90 17.76 -30.15
N PRO A 40 -5.23 17.56 -30.07
CA PRO A 40 -5.90 16.73 -29.08
C PRO A 40 -6.04 15.25 -29.52
N ALA A 41 -6.34 14.40 -28.54
CA ALA A 41 -7.02 13.11 -28.66
C ALA A 41 -6.51 12.10 -29.73
N VAL A 42 -5.79 11.09 -29.24
CA VAL A 42 -5.87 9.74 -29.84
C VAL A 42 -6.37 8.78 -28.78
N GLU A 43 -7.70 8.63 -28.72
CA GLU A 43 -8.34 7.42 -28.22
C GLU A 43 -7.91 6.24 -29.11
N LYS A 44 -7.01 5.40 -28.62
CA LYS A 44 -6.92 4.02 -29.12
C LYS A 44 -7.91 3.18 -28.32
N GLY A 45 -9.13 3.14 -28.82
CA GLY A 45 -10.15 2.17 -28.44
C GLY A 45 -9.65 0.75 -28.73
N GLY A 46 -9.48 -0.01 -27.66
CA GLY A 46 -9.57 -1.47 -27.68
C GLY A 46 -10.69 -1.85 -26.74
N ALA A 47 -11.83 -2.25 -27.29
CA ALA A 47 -12.97 -2.77 -26.55
C ALA A 47 -12.58 -4.10 -25.87
N GLY A 48 -11.96 -4.01 -24.68
CA GLY A 48 -11.40 -5.18 -24.02
C GLY A 48 -10.83 -4.98 -22.61
N ASP A 49 -11.03 -3.82 -21.96
CA ASP A 49 -10.83 -3.72 -20.51
C ASP A 49 -11.59 -2.50 -19.95
N GLN A 50 -12.88 -2.68 -19.64
CA GLN A 50 -13.67 -1.63 -18.99
C GLN A 50 -13.18 -1.29 -17.57
N ARG A 51 -12.22 -2.05 -17.05
CA ARG A 51 -11.40 -1.67 -15.90
C ARG A 51 -10.15 -1.04 -16.48
N GLY A 52 -10.00 0.28 -16.43
CA GLY A 52 -8.74 0.93 -16.81
C GLY A 52 -7.53 0.34 -16.07
N ARG A 53 -6.32 0.87 -16.23
CA ARG A 53 -5.08 0.27 -15.67
C ARG A 53 -5.10 0.00 -14.14
N LEU A 54 -6.13 0.46 -13.43
CA LEU A 54 -6.31 0.40 -11.98
C LEU A 54 -5.09 0.98 -11.28
N ILE A 55 -4.39 1.95 -11.88
CA ILE A 55 -3.28 2.65 -11.26
C ILE A 55 -3.82 3.99 -10.78
N GLY A 56 -3.64 4.27 -9.50
CA GLY A 56 -4.13 5.46 -8.85
C GLY A 56 -3.03 6.40 -8.41
N ARG A 57 -3.25 7.71 -8.55
CA ARG A 57 -2.35 8.73 -8.03
C ARG A 57 -2.61 8.93 -6.54
N THR A 58 -1.58 8.76 -5.72
CA THR A 58 -1.61 8.99 -4.28
C THR A 58 -0.48 9.94 -3.87
N LYS A 59 -0.45 10.38 -2.60
CA LYS A 59 0.62 11.24 -2.08
C LYS A 59 2.02 10.62 -2.21
N GLY A 60 2.12 9.29 -2.26
CA GLY A 60 3.37 8.55 -2.45
C GLY A 60 3.64 8.11 -3.89
N GLY A 61 2.90 8.63 -4.88
CA GLY A 61 3.03 8.26 -6.29
C GLY A 61 1.92 7.35 -6.82
N MET A 62 2.18 6.72 -7.96
CA MET A 62 1.25 5.85 -8.69
C MET A 62 1.20 4.45 -8.04
N ASN A 63 0.09 4.07 -7.41
CA ASN A 63 -0.02 2.78 -6.73
C ASN A 63 -1.37 2.08 -6.96
N THR A 64 -1.49 0.90 -6.37
CA THR A 64 -2.71 0.10 -6.34
C THR A 64 -2.93 -0.47 -4.98
N LYS A 65 -4.22 -0.68 -4.68
CA LYS A 65 -4.64 -1.42 -3.52
C LYS A 65 -5.03 -2.82 -3.92
N LEU A 66 -4.45 -3.78 -3.23
CA LEU A 66 -4.84 -5.17 -3.29
C LEU A 66 -5.62 -5.49 -2.01
N HIS A 67 -6.90 -5.78 -2.17
CA HIS A 67 -7.78 -6.27 -1.12
C HIS A 67 -7.78 -7.80 -1.18
N ALA A 68 -7.69 -8.47 -0.04
CA ALA A 68 -7.65 -9.92 0.04
C ALA A 68 -8.59 -10.43 1.14
N VAL A 69 -9.17 -11.60 0.89
CA VAL A 69 -9.92 -12.39 1.88
C VAL A 69 -9.12 -13.64 2.14
N THR A 70 -8.88 -13.94 3.41
CA THR A 70 -8.12 -15.12 3.85
C THR A 70 -8.95 -16.00 4.77
N ASP A 71 -8.61 -17.27 4.80
CA ASP A 71 -9.12 -18.20 5.80
C ASP A 71 -8.47 -17.95 7.18
N ALA A 72 -8.93 -18.66 8.21
CA ALA A 72 -8.43 -18.64 9.58
C ALA A 72 -6.92 -18.98 9.67
N ASP A 73 -6.43 -19.81 8.75
CA ASP A 73 -5.01 -20.20 8.67
C ASP A 73 -4.14 -19.19 7.88
N GLY A 74 -4.75 -18.15 7.31
CA GLY A 74 -4.05 -17.14 6.51
C GLY A 74 -3.87 -17.52 5.04
N ARG A 75 -4.57 -18.57 4.57
CA ARG A 75 -4.59 -18.93 3.14
C ARG A 75 -5.47 -17.93 2.36
N PRO A 76 -4.99 -17.35 1.26
CA PRO A 76 -5.81 -16.46 0.45
C PRO A 76 -6.92 -17.23 -0.26
N ILE A 77 -8.15 -16.73 -0.15
CA ILE A 77 -9.34 -17.26 -0.81
C ILE A 77 -9.69 -16.38 -2.02
N ARG A 78 -9.64 -15.06 -1.86
CA ARG A 78 -10.00 -14.10 -2.92
C ARG A 78 -9.11 -12.88 -2.90
N PHE A 79 -8.88 -12.33 -4.08
CA PHE A 79 -8.21 -11.05 -4.29
C PHE A 79 -9.10 -10.12 -5.11
N PHE A 80 -9.11 -8.85 -4.73
CA PHE A 80 -9.76 -7.78 -5.46
C PHE A 80 -8.84 -6.58 -5.54
N MET A 81 -8.79 -5.93 -6.70
CA MET A 81 -7.83 -4.88 -6.95
C MET A 81 -8.52 -3.58 -7.33
N THR A 82 -8.05 -2.48 -6.76
CA THR A 82 -8.54 -1.14 -7.08
C THR A 82 -7.38 -0.19 -7.34
N ALA A 83 -7.72 0.95 -7.95
CA ALA A 83 -6.77 2.06 -8.06
C ALA A 83 -6.43 2.61 -6.67
N GLY A 84 -5.20 3.12 -6.55
CA GLY A 84 -4.61 3.64 -5.31
C GLY A 84 -5.45 4.64 -4.52
N GLN A 85 -6.15 5.54 -5.22
CA GLN A 85 -6.99 6.57 -4.62
C GLN A 85 -8.34 6.03 -4.10
N VAL A 86 -8.72 4.82 -4.49
CA VAL A 86 -10.03 4.25 -4.16
C VAL A 86 -10.09 3.96 -2.67
N SER A 87 -11.23 4.26 -2.06
CA SER A 87 -11.46 3.99 -0.64
C SER A 87 -11.55 2.49 -0.37
N ASP A 88 -11.12 2.08 0.81
CA ASP A 88 -11.18 0.68 1.25
C ASP A 88 -12.64 0.20 1.36
N TYR A 89 -13.60 1.13 1.51
CA TYR A 89 -15.04 0.85 1.46
C TYR A 89 -15.49 0.23 0.14
N THR A 90 -14.93 0.68 -0.99
CA THR A 90 -15.23 0.10 -2.30
C THR A 90 -14.70 -1.32 -2.41
N GLY A 91 -13.51 -1.58 -1.84
CA GLY A 91 -12.96 -2.93 -1.75
C GLY A 91 -13.81 -3.86 -0.88
N ALA A 92 -14.27 -3.38 0.28
CA ALA A 92 -15.19 -4.12 1.14
C ALA A 92 -16.52 -4.45 0.43
N ALA A 93 -17.12 -3.47 -0.26
CA ALA A 93 -18.37 -3.66 -0.98
C ALA A 93 -18.23 -4.71 -2.09
N ALA A 94 -17.12 -4.67 -2.84
CA ALA A 94 -16.83 -5.62 -3.90
C ALA A 94 -16.60 -7.04 -3.37
N LEU A 95 -16.01 -7.18 -2.17
CA LEU A 95 -15.73 -8.48 -1.56
C LEU A 95 -16.94 -9.07 -0.83
N LEU A 96 -17.86 -8.24 -0.33
CA LEU A 96 -18.99 -8.61 0.51
C LEU A 96 -19.86 -9.74 -0.08
N SER A 97 -20.18 -9.66 -1.37
CA SER A 97 -20.98 -10.70 -2.05
C SER A 97 -20.26 -12.04 -2.15
N SER A 98 -18.93 -12.00 -2.17
CA SER A 98 -18.05 -13.15 -2.41
C SER A 98 -17.47 -13.76 -1.13
N LEU A 99 -17.80 -13.21 0.04
CA LEU A 99 -17.33 -13.73 1.33
C LEU A 99 -17.85 -15.15 1.59
N PRO A 100 -16.99 -16.09 2.01
CA PRO A 100 -17.42 -17.41 2.44
C PRO A 100 -18.23 -17.30 3.75
N ALA A 101 -19.04 -18.32 4.04
CA ALA A 101 -19.71 -18.43 5.33
C ALA A 101 -18.66 -18.52 6.45
N ALA A 102 -18.74 -17.62 7.41
CA ALA A 102 -17.81 -17.55 8.54
C ALA A 102 -18.54 -17.03 9.77
N GLU A 103 -18.17 -17.51 10.96
CA GLU A 103 -18.75 -16.98 12.20
C GLU A 103 -18.24 -15.56 12.51
N TRP A 104 -16.98 -15.28 12.15
CA TRP A 104 -16.30 -14.01 12.45
C TRP A 104 -15.54 -13.50 11.24
N LEU A 105 -15.66 -12.19 10.97
CA LEU A 105 -14.79 -11.49 10.01
C LEU A 105 -13.87 -10.53 10.74
N LEU A 106 -12.56 -10.71 10.56
CA LEU A 106 -11.54 -9.77 11.02
C LEU A 106 -11.22 -8.82 9.87
N ALA A 107 -11.35 -7.51 10.10
CA ALA A 107 -10.93 -6.52 9.12
C ALA A 107 -10.27 -5.32 9.78
N ASP A 108 -9.47 -4.61 8.99
CA ASP A 108 -8.80 -3.40 9.44
C ASP A 108 -9.78 -2.29 9.80
N ARG A 109 -9.28 -1.35 10.61
CA ARG A 109 -9.99 -0.11 10.97
C ARG A 109 -10.46 0.68 9.73
N GLY A 110 -9.77 0.57 8.60
CA GLY A 110 -10.17 1.25 7.35
C GLY A 110 -11.50 0.74 6.78
N TYR A 111 -11.89 -0.50 7.10
CA TYR A 111 -13.17 -1.10 6.70
C TYR A 111 -14.29 -0.84 7.71
N ASP A 112 -14.05 0.02 8.70
CA ASP A 112 -15.04 0.41 9.68
C ASP A 112 -16.13 1.29 9.04
N ALA A 113 -17.24 0.67 8.65
CA ALA A 113 -18.46 1.32 8.17
C ALA A 113 -19.70 0.68 8.79
N ASP A 114 -20.71 1.49 9.09
CA ASP A 114 -21.99 1.00 9.61
C ASP A 114 -22.68 0.07 8.61
N TRP A 115 -22.81 0.50 7.34
CA TRP A 115 -23.39 -0.31 6.27
C TRP A 115 -22.68 -1.65 6.09
N PHE A 116 -21.35 -1.69 6.27
CA PHE A 116 -20.59 -2.93 6.12
C PHE A 116 -20.82 -3.87 7.29
N ARG A 117 -20.97 -3.35 8.51
CA ARG A 117 -21.31 -4.18 9.68
C ARG A 117 -22.72 -4.74 9.60
N GLU A 118 -23.69 -3.93 9.18
CA GLU A 118 -25.06 -4.42 9.01
C GLU A 118 -25.12 -5.50 7.93
N ALA A 119 -24.48 -5.27 6.78
CA ALA A 119 -24.43 -6.27 5.72
C ALA A 119 -23.73 -7.59 6.13
N LEU A 120 -22.77 -7.53 7.06
CA LEU A 120 -22.16 -8.74 7.63
C LEU A 120 -23.12 -9.46 8.59
N LYS A 121 -23.85 -8.73 9.42
CA LYS A 121 -24.88 -9.30 10.31
C LYS A 121 -26.01 -9.95 9.51
N ASP A 122 -26.44 -9.34 8.42
CA ASP A 122 -27.46 -9.90 7.51
C ASP A 122 -27.01 -11.23 6.90
N LYS A 123 -25.69 -11.41 6.70
CA LYS A 123 -25.07 -12.67 6.29
C LYS A 123 -24.80 -13.65 7.44
N GLY A 124 -25.12 -13.29 8.67
CA GLY A 124 -24.84 -14.08 9.88
C GLY A 124 -23.37 -14.04 10.35
N ILE A 125 -22.57 -13.13 9.81
CA ILE A 125 -21.14 -13.00 10.12
C ILE A 125 -20.93 -11.92 11.18
N LYS A 126 -20.24 -12.23 12.28
CA LYS A 126 -19.95 -11.25 13.33
C LYS A 126 -18.72 -10.39 12.95
N PRO A 127 -18.87 -9.07 12.77
CA PRO A 127 -17.73 -8.22 12.45
C PRO A 127 -16.83 -7.98 13.68
N CYS A 128 -15.57 -8.37 13.58
CA CYS A 128 -14.52 -8.06 14.54
C CYS A 128 -13.58 -6.99 13.95
N THR A 129 -14.07 -5.76 13.89
CA THR A 129 -13.36 -4.60 13.34
C THR A 129 -13.23 -3.51 14.39
N PRO A 130 -12.02 -3.00 14.69
CA PRO A 130 -11.85 -1.93 15.64
C PRO A 130 -12.50 -0.66 15.09
N GLY A 131 -13.21 0.06 15.95
CA GLY A 131 -13.77 1.36 15.60
C GLY A 131 -12.69 2.35 15.21
N ARG A 132 -13.02 3.25 14.28
CA ARG A 132 -12.20 4.40 13.93
C ARG A 132 -12.13 5.38 15.11
N LYS A 133 -10.99 6.03 15.30
CA LYS A 133 -10.76 7.01 16.38
C LYS A 133 -11.75 8.18 16.37
N SER A 134 -12.28 8.52 15.19
CA SER A 134 -13.25 9.61 14.99
C SER A 134 -14.71 9.20 15.22
N ARG A 135 -14.99 7.95 15.58
CA ARG A 135 -16.38 7.54 15.87
C ARG A 135 -16.79 8.05 17.25
N GLY A 136 -17.95 8.69 17.34
CA GLY A 136 -18.50 9.13 18.62
C GLY A 136 -18.83 7.99 19.60
N LYS A 137 -19.15 6.79 19.09
CA LYS A 137 -19.39 5.59 19.91
C LYS A 137 -18.22 4.60 19.78
N PRO A 138 -17.48 4.30 20.85
CA PRO A 138 -16.40 3.32 20.80
C PRO A 138 -16.99 1.90 20.68
N ILE A 139 -16.47 1.13 19.72
CA ILE A 139 -16.89 -0.25 19.51
C ILE A 139 -15.93 -1.19 20.24
N LYS A 140 -16.48 -1.94 21.19
CA LYS A 140 -15.77 -3.03 21.85
C LYS A 140 -15.55 -4.15 20.82
N HIS A 141 -14.29 -4.45 20.55
CA HIS A 141 -13.88 -5.57 19.72
C HIS A 141 -13.02 -6.52 20.56
N ASP A 142 -13.07 -7.80 20.23
CA ASP A 142 -12.25 -8.79 20.91
C ASP A 142 -10.79 -8.67 20.46
N LYS A 143 -9.95 -8.12 21.34
CA LYS A 143 -8.51 -7.96 21.11
C LYS A 143 -7.80 -9.30 20.89
N ARG A 144 -8.23 -10.39 21.56
CA ARG A 144 -7.61 -11.72 21.43
C ARG A 144 -7.85 -12.28 20.03
N ARG A 145 -9.06 -12.14 19.51
CA ARG A 145 -9.39 -12.52 18.12
C ARG A 145 -8.70 -11.60 17.12
N TYR A 146 -8.66 -10.30 17.39
CA TYR A 146 -8.01 -9.32 16.52
C TYR A 146 -6.50 -9.55 16.33
N LYS A 147 -5.80 -10.17 17.30
CA LYS A 147 -4.40 -10.59 17.13
C LYS A 147 -4.18 -11.54 15.94
N ARG A 148 -5.21 -12.29 15.52
CA ARG A 148 -5.11 -13.18 14.36
C ARG A 148 -4.96 -12.42 13.04
N ARG A 149 -5.16 -11.10 13.00
CA ARG A 149 -4.83 -10.27 11.84
C ARG A 149 -3.36 -10.42 11.42
N ASN A 150 -2.44 -10.74 12.34
CA ASN A 150 -1.04 -11.01 11.98
C ASN A 150 -0.90 -12.05 10.85
N ARG A 151 -1.85 -12.98 10.71
CA ARG A 151 -1.86 -13.95 9.60
C ARG A 151 -2.01 -13.28 8.23
N ILE A 152 -2.86 -12.26 8.10
CA ILE A 152 -3.03 -11.53 6.84
C ILE A 152 -1.79 -10.69 6.51
N GLU A 153 -1.12 -10.16 7.53
CA GLU A 153 0.12 -9.39 7.37
C GLU A 153 1.27 -10.29 6.93
N ILE A 154 1.41 -11.48 7.55
CA ILE A 154 2.36 -12.50 7.10
C ILE A 154 2.05 -12.91 5.66
N MET A 155 0.77 -13.08 5.30
CA MET A 155 0.39 -13.44 3.94
C MET A 155 0.83 -12.37 2.93
N PHE A 156 0.53 -11.10 3.20
CA PHE A 156 0.99 -10.00 2.35
C PHE A 156 2.51 -9.84 2.34
N GLY A 157 3.20 -10.14 3.44
CA GLY A 157 4.66 -10.19 3.52
C GLY A 157 5.22 -11.22 2.53
N ARG A 158 4.75 -12.47 2.64
CA ARG A 158 5.14 -13.56 1.72
C ARG A 158 4.84 -13.24 0.27
N LEU A 159 3.69 -12.64 -0.02
CA LEU A 159 3.35 -12.20 -1.37
C LEU A 159 4.31 -11.14 -1.91
N LYS A 160 4.88 -10.31 -1.05
CA LYS A 160 5.85 -9.28 -1.42
C LYS A 160 7.29 -9.78 -1.50
N ASP A 161 7.59 -10.99 -1.03
CA ASP A 161 8.90 -11.62 -1.27
C ASP A 161 9.14 -11.82 -2.78
N TRP A 162 8.05 -11.98 -3.55
CA TRP A 162 8.09 -12.00 -4.99
C TRP A 162 8.31 -10.59 -5.52
N ARG A 163 9.54 -10.30 -5.98
CA ARG A 163 9.95 -8.99 -6.51
C ARG A 163 8.96 -8.41 -7.54
N ARG A 164 8.37 -9.27 -8.38
CA ARG A 164 7.36 -8.87 -9.39
C ARG A 164 6.09 -8.30 -8.77
N VAL A 165 5.66 -8.85 -7.64
CA VAL A 165 4.48 -8.38 -6.89
C VAL A 165 4.80 -7.10 -6.11
N ALA A 166 5.97 -7.03 -5.45
CA ALA A 166 6.34 -5.90 -4.61
C ALA A 166 6.52 -4.58 -5.39
N THR A 167 7.18 -4.63 -6.55
CA THR A 167 7.51 -3.44 -7.34
C THR A 167 6.42 -3.06 -8.35
N ARG A 168 5.44 -3.94 -8.58
CA ARG A 168 4.37 -3.78 -9.55
C ARG A 168 4.88 -3.32 -10.94
N TYR A 169 5.67 -4.16 -11.58
CA TYR A 169 6.16 -3.91 -12.95
C TYR A 169 5.04 -3.92 -14.00
N ASP A 170 3.98 -4.69 -13.76
CA ASP A 170 2.92 -4.92 -14.74
C ASP A 170 1.94 -3.73 -14.83
N ARG A 171 1.86 -3.11 -16.02
CA ARG A 171 0.90 -2.03 -16.32
C ARG A 171 -0.52 -2.51 -16.57
N CYS A 172 -0.70 -3.82 -16.79
CA CYS A 172 -2.01 -4.45 -17.02
C CYS A 172 -2.51 -5.08 -15.72
N PRO A 173 -3.71 -4.71 -15.23
CA PRO A 173 -4.23 -5.23 -13.96
C PRO A 173 -4.46 -6.74 -13.98
N LYS A 174 -4.84 -7.31 -15.13
CA LYS A 174 -5.07 -8.74 -15.29
C LYS A 174 -3.77 -9.54 -15.08
N VAL A 175 -2.69 -9.13 -15.75
CA VAL A 175 -1.37 -9.79 -15.64
C VAL A 175 -0.84 -9.71 -14.21
N PHE A 176 -0.98 -8.55 -13.56
CA PHE A 176 -0.58 -8.40 -12.17
C PHE A 176 -1.37 -9.33 -11.24
N LEU A 177 -2.70 -9.37 -11.39
CA LEU A 177 -3.54 -10.24 -10.58
C LEU A 177 -3.24 -11.72 -10.82
N SER A 178 -2.97 -12.12 -12.07
CA SER A 178 -2.53 -13.49 -12.39
C SER A 178 -1.21 -13.82 -11.73
N ALA A 179 -0.23 -12.92 -11.73
CA ALA A 179 1.04 -13.11 -11.04
C ALA A 179 0.86 -13.26 -9.52
N VAL A 180 -0.01 -12.44 -8.92
CA VAL A 180 -0.38 -12.55 -7.50
C VAL A 180 -1.06 -13.89 -7.21
N ALA A 181 -2.00 -14.31 -8.05
CA ALA A 181 -2.71 -15.58 -7.89
C ALA A 181 -1.76 -16.78 -8.00
N LEU A 182 -0.81 -16.75 -8.93
CA LEU A 182 0.23 -17.79 -9.05
C LEU A 182 1.11 -17.84 -7.80
N ALA A 183 1.64 -16.70 -7.36
CA ALA A 183 2.45 -16.64 -6.13
C ALA A 183 1.67 -17.14 -4.91
N ALA A 184 0.40 -16.73 -4.78
CA ALA A 184 -0.49 -17.19 -3.72
C ALA A 184 -0.76 -18.71 -3.78
N THR A 185 -0.93 -19.26 -4.97
CA THR A 185 -1.16 -20.71 -5.12
C THR A 185 0.08 -21.49 -4.70
N VAL A 186 1.25 -21.09 -5.20
CA VAL A 186 2.53 -21.77 -4.91
C VAL A 186 2.92 -21.68 -3.43
N MET A 187 2.69 -20.55 -2.76
CA MET A 187 3.16 -20.40 -1.37
C MET A 187 2.23 -20.97 -0.29
N PHE A 188 0.94 -21.11 -0.59
CA PHE A 188 -0.07 -21.49 0.41
C PHE A 188 -0.67 -22.87 0.16
N TRP A 189 -0.48 -23.44 -1.03
CA TRP A 189 -1.13 -24.69 -1.45
C TRP A 189 -0.17 -25.74 -2.02
N LEU A 190 1.08 -25.38 -2.32
CA LEU A 190 2.17 -26.32 -2.64
C LEU A 190 3.18 -26.33 -1.49
#